data_AF-A0A061DCZ9-F1
#
_entry.id   AF-A0A061DCZ9-F1
#
_cell.length_a   1.000
_cell.length_b   1.000
_cell.length_c   1.000
_cell.angle_alpha   90.00
_cell.angle_beta   90.00
_cell.angle_gamma   90.00
#
_symmetry.space_group_name_H-M   'P 1'
#
loop_
_entity.id
_entity.type
_entity.pdbx_description
1 polymer ?
#
loop_
_entity_poly.entity_id
_entity_poly.type
_entity_poly.pdbx_seq_one_letter_code
_entity_poly.pdbx_strand_id
1 'polypeptide(L)'
;MLSWLSGLQYTRVADKLPEHCKGLLNRCCHDGDIPNKEDPVMAKCIESLPLTIARTCSRSTTLLTAIHGNGHGFDLAAYPYSVDFSNNRARLHYPADPDALLDMLRDVVCRLCRVLHFLYSQCCRSTARVKGWRECAYGRQVQSHHWQCKQFTTYSSTSTTAATTTTSSSTSTHGCPPTSPLQSFLSDRCQGLLPHTLTASDMTIECTNCAANQPGQQCLTPLGFWDLGFAASISGTGWDLAKRLGDMCRDADSCLLVLCRTLSYLCPAAPSSLADVFALYAQVLRQWDHHDRVRHRGGTYSAAADFISHLNTDGIDSLFPLWTQLHGSYETHRLTTAIASLAGHDHKSHDALSSLFNDTTCKSPRGCAPYLQPLGLHACHSYPPKHAGLYVTWTIYLAWQFWELLASLLHALGNIDCTASGCATCPCKPGTHGGKDACHCQSLVKCGGPLPTFYRYGFTYRNANLLVTDNYAMRCGDLNTQLRQVLHSDHFTELFRRIDQLIWHIRMPFFYSLVALWSLVALYILHTFLYRMDIIRITSHLLTTKASHLIDVKAILTKGGKMLSLYDAS
;
A
#
# COMPACT_ATOMS: atom_id res chain seq x y z
N MET A 1 -15.02 2.29 -14.91
CA MET A 1 -13.69 1.64 -15.06
C MET A 1 -13.76 0.33 -15.84
N LEU A 2 -14.53 -0.67 -15.41
CA LEU A 2 -14.67 -1.92 -16.20
C LEU A 2 -15.18 -1.66 -17.63
N SER A 3 -16.19 -0.80 -17.82
CA SER A 3 -16.65 -0.44 -19.18
C SER A 3 -15.59 0.33 -19.97
N TRP A 4 -14.76 1.13 -19.31
CA TRP A 4 -13.64 1.81 -19.97
C TRP A 4 -12.66 0.79 -20.56
N LEU A 5 -12.31 -0.26 -19.80
CA LEU A 5 -11.49 -1.37 -20.29
C LEU A 5 -12.18 -2.14 -21.43
N SER A 6 -13.48 -2.42 -21.31
CA SER A 6 -14.25 -3.09 -22.37
C SER A 6 -14.20 -2.35 -23.71
N GLY A 7 -14.31 -1.02 -23.69
CA GLY A 7 -14.26 -0.19 -24.90
C GLY A 7 -12.86 0.02 -25.47
N LEU A 8 -11.79 -0.10 -24.65
CA LEU A 8 -10.42 0.24 -25.05
C LEU A 8 -9.96 -0.50 -26.32
N GLN A 9 -10.26 -1.79 -26.42
CA GLN A 9 -9.85 -2.64 -27.55
C GLN A 9 -10.44 -2.23 -28.90
N TYR A 10 -11.45 -1.35 -28.92
CA TYR A 10 -12.11 -0.85 -30.14
C TYR A 10 -11.67 0.58 -30.51
N THR A 11 -10.63 1.10 -29.85
CA THR A 11 -10.12 2.44 -30.09
C THR A 11 -8.90 2.42 -31.02
N ARG A 12 -8.69 3.51 -31.78
CA ARG A 12 -7.52 3.65 -32.67
C ARG A 12 -6.17 3.63 -31.95
N VAL A 13 -6.14 3.95 -30.66
CA VAL A 13 -4.90 3.92 -29.87
C VAL A 13 -4.49 2.47 -29.54
N ALA A 14 -5.44 1.53 -29.47
CA ALA A 14 -5.14 0.12 -29.25
C ALA A 14 -4.28 -0.47 -30.39
N ASP A 15 -4.52 -0.04 -31.63
CA ASP A 15 -3.74 -0.46 -32.79
C ASP A 15 -2.27 0.01 -32.73
N LYS A 16 -1.99 1.07 -31.98
CA LYS A 16 -0.63 1.62 -31.80
C LYS A 16 0.16 0.93 -30.68
N LEU A 17 -0.51 0.21 -29.78
CA LEU A 17 0.13 -0.40 -28.61
C LEU A 17 1.26 -1.37 -28.95
N PRO A 18 1.16 -2.26 -29.97
CA PRO A 18 2.26 -3.19 -30.29
C PRO A 18 3.55 -2.47 -30.68
N GLU A 19 3.47 -1.46 -31.55
CA GLU A 19 4.64 -0.67 -31.95
C GLU A 19 5.19 0.17 -30.80
N HIS A 20 4.31 0.75 -29.98
CA HIS A 20 4.73 1.47 -28.79
C HIS A 20 5.48 0.57 -27.80
N CYS A 21 5.00 -0.66 -27.57
CA CYS A 21 5.68 -1.63 -26.70
C CYS A 21 7.07 -2.03 -27.24
N LYS A 22 7.24 -2.16 -28.56
CA LYS A 22 8.56 -2.36 -29.18
C LYS A 22 9.49 -1.18 -28.92
N GLY A 23 8.96 0.05 -28.93
CA GLY A 23 9.69 1.25 -28.52
C GLY A 23 10.12 1.18 -27.05
N LEU A 24 9.22 0.78 -26.16
CA LEU A 24 9.50 0.65 -24.72
C LEU A 24 10.61 -0.37 -24.43
N LEU A 25 10.75 -1.46 -25.20
CA LEU A 25 11.84 -2.43 -25.03
C LEU A 25 13.23 -1.79 -25.21
N ASN A 26 13.35 -0.80 -26.10
CA ASN A 26 14.59 -0.10 -26.37
C ASN A 26 14.79 1.16 -25.49
N ARG A 27 13.83 1.48 -24.62
CA ARG A 27 13.88 2.66 -23.76
C ARG A 27 14.89 2.46 -22.62
N CYS A 28 15.78 3.43 -22.46
CA CYS A 28 16.61 3.63 -21.28
C CYS A 28 15.92 4.68 -20.39
N CYS A 29 15.87 4.47 -19.07
CA CYS A 29 15.23 5.43 -18.19
C CYS A 29 16.11 6.67 -18.00
N HIS A 30 17.43 6.49 -17.86
CA HIS A 30 18.44 7.54 -17.65
C HIS A 30 19.67 7.30 -18.54
N ASP A 31 20.52 8.32 -18.69
CA ASP A 31 21.79 8.19 -19.41
C ASP A 31 22.70 7.17 -18.69
N GLY A 32 23.07 6.10 -19.39
CA GLY A 32 23.85 4.98 -18.83
C GLY A 32 23.02 3.81 -18.28
N ASP A 33 21.69 3.90 -18.31
CA ASP A 33 20.79 2.80 -17.92
C ASP A 33 20.68 1.73 -19.02
N ILE A 34 20.48 0.47 -18.61
CA ILE A 34 20.29 -0.63 -19.56
C ILE A 34 18.91 -0.53 -20.23
N PRO A 35 18.81 -0.81 -21.54
CA PRO A 35 17.52 -0.95 -22.20
C PRO A 35 16.62 -1.97 -21.51
N ASN A 36 15.31 -1.75 -21.54
CA ASN A 36 14.35 -2.67 -20.89
C ASN A 36 14.43 -4.12 -21.41
N LYS A 37 14.90 -4.34 -22.65
CA LYS A 37 15.12 -5.68 -23.22
C LYS A 37 16.22 -6.49 -22.53
N GLU A 38 17.18 -5.84 -21.85
CA GLU A 38 18.30 -6.51 -21.18
C GLU A 38 17.90 -7.03 -19.79
N ASP A 39 16.84 -6.48 -19.19
CA ASP A 39 16.25 -7.00 -17.96
C ASP A 39 15.20 -8.08 -18.31
N PRO A 40 15.40 -9.35 -17.88
CA PRO A 40 14.52 -10.46 -18.29
C PRO A 40 13.09 -10.33 -17.75
N VAL A 41 12.91 -9.65 -16.61
CA VAL A 41 11.57 -9.41 -16.04
C VAL A 41 10.86 -8.32 -16.83
N MET A 42 11.56 -7.22 -17.14
CA MET A 42 11.02 -6.11 -17.94
C MET A 42 10.67 -6.56 -19.36
N ALA A 43 11.59 -7.25 -20.04
CA ALA A 43 11.39 -7.76 -21.40
C ALA A 43 10.12 -8.61 -21.49
N LYS A 44 9.99 -9.61 -20.62
CA LYS A 44 8.81 -10.49 -20.55
C LYS A 44 7.52 -9.71 -20.29
N CYS A 45 7.56 -8.73 -19.38
CA CYS A 45 6.38 -7.93 -19.05
C CYS A 45 5.94 -7.06 -20.23
N ILE A 46 6.87 -6.41 -20.93
CA ILE A 46 6.58 -5.50 -22.05
C ILE A 46 6.12 -6.28 -23.29
N GLU A 47 6.78 -7.40 -23.62
CA GLU A 47 6.40 -8.25 -24.77
C GLU A 47 4.98 -8.80 -24.65
N SER A 48 4.57 -9.15 -23.43
CA SER A 48 3.23 -9.69 -23.15
C SER A 48 2.16 -8.62 -22.92
N LEU A 49 2.54 -7.32 -22.86
CA LEU A 49 1.64 -6.24 -22.48
C LEU A 49 0.44 -6.08 -23.42
N PRO A 50 0.58 -6.03 -24.77
CA PRO A 50 -0.56 -5.88 -25.66
C PRO A 50 -1.60 -7.00 -25.51
N LEU A 51 -1.13 -8.25 -25.41
CA LEU A 51 -1.99 -9.42 -25.18
C LEU A 51 -2.67 -9.37 -23.81
N THR A 52 -1.97 -8.91 -22.78
CA THR A 52 -2.51 -8.77 -21.41
C THR A 52 -3.57 -7.68 -21.34
N ILE A 53 -3.39 -6.56 -22.05
CA ILE A 53 -4.39 -5.50 -22.21
C ILE A 53 -5.64 -6.08 -22.88
N ALA A 54 -5.49 -6.73 -24.04
CA ALA A 54 -6.62 -7.32 -24.77
C ALA A 54 -7.39 -8.36 -23.92
N ARG A 55 -6.68 -9.24 -23.21
CA ARG A 55 -7.30 -10.19 -22.27
C ARG A 55 -8.05 -9.48 -21.16
N THR A 56 -7.47 -8.45 -20.56
CA THR A 56 -8.12 -7.67 -19.50
C THR A 56 -9.39 -6.96 -20.01
N CYS A 57 -9.37 -6.42 -21.23
CA CYS A 57 -10.55 -5.82 -21.89
C CYS A 57 -11.67 -6.86 -22.06
N SER A 58 -11.36 -8.01 -22.66
CA SER A 58 -12.32 -9.11 -22.87
C SER A 58 -12.92 -9.65 -21.57
N ARG A 59 -12.07 -9.84 -20.54
CA ARG A 59 -12.52 -10.30 -19.21
C ARG A 59 -13.35 -9.25 -18.49
N SER A 60 -13.08 -7.96 -18.69
CA SER A 60 -13.92 -6.87 -18.17
C SER A 60 -15.33 -6.92 -18.76
N THR A 61 -15.45 -7.14 -20.07
CA THR A 61 -16.78 -7.30 -20.72
C THR A 61 -17.50 -8.54 -20.18
N THR A 62 -16.79 -9.65 -20.05
CA THR A 62 -17.36 -10.90 -19.50
C THR A 62 -17.85 -10.70 -18.06
N LEU A 63 -17.09 -9.99 -17.23
CA LEU A 63 -17.44 -9.70 -15.84
C LEU A 63 -18.66 -8.77 -15.76
N LEU A 64 -18.73 -7.72 -16.59
CA LEU A 64 -19.88 -6.83 -16.66
C LEU A 64 -21.15 -7.58 -17.06
N THR A 65 -21.08 -8.42 -18.10
CA THR A 65 -22.21 -9.26 -18.53
C THR A 65 -22.57 -10.29 -17.46
N ALA A 66 -21.60 -10.80 -16.68
CA ALA A 66 -21.90 -11.69 -15.56
C ALA A 66 -22.60 -10.98 -14.39
N ILE A 67 -22.33 -9.70 -14.16
CA ILE A 67 -22.97 -8.92 -13.11
C ILE A 67 -24.37 -8.45 -13.55
N HIS A 68 -24.48 -7.89 -14.75
CA HIS A 68 -25.68 -7.18 -15.22
C HIS A 68 -26.58 -8.02 -16.14
N GLY A 69 -26.03 -9.04 -16.80
CA GLY A 69 -26.70 -9.77 -17.87
C GLY A 69 -26.62 -9.04 -19.21
N ASN A 70 -27.42 -9.50 -20.18
CA ASN A 70 -27.46 -8.94 -21.53
C ASN A 70 -28.22 -7.60 -21.63
N GLY A 71 -28.81 -7.15 -20.52
CA GLY A 71 -29.73 -6.01 -20.48
C GLY A 71 -31.14 -6.37 -20.93
N HIS A 72 -32.10 -5.50 -20.61
CA HIS A 72 -33.52 -5.63 -21.00
C HIS A 72 -34.12 -4.29 -21.44
N GLY A 73 -33.30 -3.27 -21.70
CA GLY A 73 -33.78 -1.96 -22.15
C GLY A 73 -34.33 -1.09 -21.02
N PHE A 74 -33.75 -1.15 -19.82
CA PHE A 74 -34.14 -0.24 -18.74
C PHE A 74 -33.65 1.18 -19.03
N ASP A 75 -34.58 2.11 -19.29
CA ASP A 75 -34.25 3.45 -19.78
C ASP A 75 -33.43 4.31 -18.82
N LEU A 76 -33.49 4.02 -17.52
CA LEU A 76 -32.70 4.72 -16.50
C LEU A 76 -31.32 4.08 -16.27
N ALA A 77 -31.01 2.95 -16.92
CA ALA A 77 -29.70 2.33 -16.82
C ALA A 77 -28.64 3.16 -17.56
N ALA A 78 -27.46 3.28 -16.96
CA ALA A 78 -26.31 3.83 -17.68
C ALA A 78 -25.96 3.01 -18.95
N TYR A 79 -26.19 1.70 -18.87
CA TYR A 79 -25.96 0.73 -19.96
C TYR A 79 -27.19 -0.19 -20.11
N PRO A 80 -28.18 0.20 -20.93
CA PRO A 80 -29.41 -0.59 -21.10
C PRO A 80 -29.20 -2.00 -21.68
N TYR A 81 -28.13 -2.18 -22.48
CA TYR A 81 -27.74 -3.46 -23.06
C TYR A 81 -26.24 -3.74 -22.89
N SER A 82 -25.85 -5.01 -22.88
CA SER A 82 -24.43 -5.39 -22.68
C SER A 82 -23.50 -4.92 -23.81
N VAL A 83 -24.03 -4.71 -25.02
CA VAL A 83 -23.28 -4.11 -26.14
C VAL A 83 -22.82 -2.68 -25.81
N ASP A 84 -23.54 -1.98 -24.93
CA ASP A 84 -23.22 -0.61 -24.55
C ASP A 84 -21.94 -0.49 -23.72
N PHE A 85 -21.47 -1.59 -23.12
CA PHE A 85 -20.20 -1.60 -22.39
C PHE A 85 -19.00 -1.34 -23.29
N SER A 86 -19.11 -1.70 -24.57
CA SER A 86 -18.01 -1.70 -25.55
C SER A 86 -18.13 -0.62 -26.63
N ASN A 87 -19.33 -0.08 -26.87
CA ASN A 87 -19.58 0.89 -27.95
C ASN A 87 -19.29 2.36 -27.54
N ASN A 88 -18.70 2.57 -26.37
CA ASN A 88 -18.44 3.89 -25.78
C ASN A 88 -19.69 4.79 -25.66
N ARG A 89 -20.86 4.22 -25.36
CA ARG A 89 -22.12 4.96 -25.10
C ARG A 89 -21.94 6.11 -24.10
N ALA A 90 -21.15 5.86 -23.05
CA ALA A 90 -20.87 6.83 -21.99
C ALA A 90 -19.89 7.94 -22.39
N ARG A 91 -19.44 7.99 -23.66
CA ARG A 91 -18.50 8.99 -24.20
C ARG A 91 -17.24 9.13 -23.34
N LEU A 92 -16.72 7.99 -22.90
CA LEU A 92 -15.52 7.92 -22.10
C LEU A 92 -14.32 8.39 -22.91
N HIS A 93 -13.42 9.11 -22.25
CA HIS A 93 -12.20 9.61 -22.85
C HIS A 93 -11.16 8.49 -22.97
N TYR A 94 -10.52 8.42 -24.14
CA TYR A 94 -9.37 7.56 -24.42
C TYR A 94 -8.26 8.43 -25.00
N PRO A 95 -7.08 8.52 -24.36
CA PRO A 95 -5.96 9.27 -24.89
C PRO A 95 -5.54 8.76 -26.28
N ALA A 96 -5.21 9.68 -27.19
CA ALA A 96 -4.75 9.33 -28.54
C ALA A 96 -3.28 8.91 -28.59
N ASP A 97 -2.52 9.32 -27.57
CA ASP A 97 -1.12 9.02 -27.33
C ASP A 97 -0.97 7.75 -26.47
N PRO A 98 -0.15 6.76 -26.88
CA PRO A 98 0.04 5.53 -26.12
C PRO A 98 0.65 5.71 -24.73
N ASP A 99 1.59 6.64 -24.52
CA ASP A 99 2.17 6.86 -23.18
C ASP A 99 1.08 7.37 -22.22
N ALA A 100 0.35 8.41 -22.62
CA ALA A 100 -0.77 8.94 -21.83
C ALA A 100 -1.88 7.89 -21.58
N LEU A 101 -2.10 6.97 -22.53
CA LEU A 101 -3.01 5.85 -22.36
C LEU A 101 -2.52 4.88 -21.28
N LEU A 102 -1.23 4.53 -21.27
CA LEU A 102 -0.66 3.62 -20.27
C LEU A 102 -0.70 4.22 -18.87
N ASP A 103 -0.51 5.53 -18.73
CA ASP A 103 -0.69 6.24 -17.46
C ASP A 103 -2.13 6.15 -16.94
N MET A 104 -3.12 6.46 -17.79
CA MET A 104 -4.54 6.35 -17.42
C MET A 104 -4.92 4.89 -17.11
N LEU A 105 -4.38 3.95 -17.87
CA LEU A 105 -4.60 2.53 -17.67
C LEU A 105 -4.04 2.07 -16.32
N ARG A 106 -2.86 2.54 -15.91
CA ARG A 106 -2.26 2.25 -14.61
C ARG A 106 -3.21 2.68 -13.49
N ASP A 107 -3.72 3.89 -13.54
CA ASP A 107 -4.62 4.43 -12.51
C ASP A 107 -5.94 3.63 -12.42
N VAL A 108 -6.50 3.24 -13.56
CA VAL A 108 -7.70 2.40 -13.63
C VAL A 108 -7.44 1.01 -13.04
N VAL A 109 -6.35 0.37 -13.44
CA VAL A 109 -6.03 -1.00 -13.04
C VAL A 109 -5.66 -1.06 -11.55
N CYS A 110 -4.84 -0.14 -11.04
CA CYS A 110 -4.49 -0.10 -9.61
C CYS A 110 -5.72 0.02 -8.71
N ARG A 111 -6.74 0.80 -9.12
CA ARG A 111 -8.01 0.92 -8.39
C ARG A 111 -8.84 -0.35 -8.48
N LEU A 112 -8.96 -0.94 -9.67
CA LEU A 112 -9.73 -2.18 -9.87
C LEU A 112 -9.13 -3.37 -9.14
N CYS A 113 -7.80 -3.54 -9.14
CA CYS A 113 -7.11 -4.65 -8.46
C CYS A 113 -7.58 -4.80 -7.02
N ARG A 114 -7.59 -3.69 -6.28
CA ARG A 114 -7.92 -3.66 -4.85
C ARG A 114 -9.37 -4.10 -4.60
N VAL A 115 -10.31 -3.50 -5.34
CA VAL A 115 -11.76 -3.70 -5.12
C VAL A 115 -12.21 -5.07 -5.63
N LEU A 116 -11.74 -5.50 -6.81
CA LEU A 116 -12.11 -6.78 -7.40
C LEU A 116 -11.50 -7.96 -6.66
N HIS A 117 -10.27 -7.85 -6.17
CA HIS A 117 -9.67 -8.91 -5.36
C HIS A 117 -10.37 -9.07 -4.01
N PHE A 118 -10.82 -7.98 -3.39
CA PHE A 118 -11.66 -8.05 -2.19
C PHE A 118 -12.98 -8.75 -2.47
N LEU A 119 -13.69 -8.34 -3.53
CA LEU A 119 -14.94 -8.94 -3.95
C LEU A 119 -14.79 -10.44 -4.23
N TYR A 120 -13.76 -10.81 -4.99
CA TYR A 120 -13.38 -12.20 -5.25
C TYR A 120 -13.20 -12.98 -3.94
N SER A 121 -12.39 -12.43 -3.03
CA SER A 121 -12.09 -13.05 -1.75
C SER A 121 -13.35 -13.28 -0.91
N GLN A 122 -14.29 -12.33 -0.87
CA GLN A 122 -15.55 -12.51 -0.15
C GLN A 122 -16.48 -13.52 -0.83
N CYS A 123 -16.60 -13.48 -2.15
CA CYS A 123 -17.39 -14.43 -2.93
C CYS A 123 -16.84 -15.86 -2.84
N CYS A 124 -15.56 -16.05 -2.57
CA CYS A 124 -14.98 -17.36 -2.29
C CYS A 124 -15.27 -17.88 -0.88
N ARG A 125 -15.73 -17.05 0.05
CA ARG A 125 -15.93 -17.42 1.47
C ARG A 125 -17.37 -17.77 1.76
N SER A 126 -17.61 -18.78 2.59
CA SER A 126 -18.98 -19.18 2.93
C SER A 126 -19.63 -18.21 3.92
N THR A 127 -20.91 -17.96 3.72
CA THR A 127 -21.75 -17.04 4.49
C THR A 127 -21.90 -17.56 5.92
N ALA A 128 -22.30 -18.82 6.08
CA ALA A 128 -22.58 -19.42 7.38
C ALA A 128 -21.33 -19.52 8.27
N ARG A 129 -20.20 -19.96 7.71
CA ARG A 129 -19.00 -20.24 8.51
C ARG A 129 -18.19 -18.98 8.80
N VAL A 130 -17.95 -18.15 7.79
CA VAL A 130 -16.94 -17.07 7.86
C VAL A 130 -17.47 -15.71 7.41
N LYS A 131 -18.80 -15.52 7.39
CA LYS A 131 -19.45 -14.27 6.97
C LYS A 131 -19.02 -13.79 5.57
N GLY A 132 -18.71 -14.75 4.68
CA GLY A 132 -18.43 -14.47 3.27
C GLY A 132 -19.71 -14.28 2.45
N TRP A 133 -19.56 -14.19 1.13
CA TRP A 133 -20.64 -13.86 0.19
C TRP A 133 -20.92 -14.94 -0.85
N ARG A 134 -20.33 -16.13 -0.70
CA ARG A 134 -20.46 -17.22 -1.69
C ARG A 134 -21.91 -17.55 -2.02
N GLU A 135 -22.75 -17.68 -1.00
CA GLU A 135 -24.16 -18.07 -1.16
C GLU A 135 -25.09 -16.85 -1.28
N CYS A 136 -24.57 -15.62 -1.26
CA CYS A 136 -25.38 -14.41 -1.39
C CYS A 136 -25.86 -14.23 -2.83
N ALA A 137 -27.15 -13.93 -3.01
CA ALA A 137 -27.73 -13.61 -4.30
C ALA A 137 -27.36 -12.19 -4.78
N TYR A 138 -27.35 -11.93 -6.07
CA TYR A 138 -27.26 -10.58 -6.64
C TYR A 138 -28.02 -10.51 -7.97
N GLY A 139 -28.21 -9.29 -8.49
CA GLY A 139 -28.84 -9.02 -9.77
C GLY A 139 -30.30 -8.58 -9.65
N ARG A 140 -31.09 -8.90 -10.67
CA ARG A 140 -32.47 -8.44 -10.85
C ARG A 140 -33.35 -8.89 -9.67
N GLN A 141 -34.17 -7.96 -9.17
CA GLN A 141 -35.10 -8.17 -8.06
C GLN A 141 -34.46 -8.60 -6.72
N VAL A 142 -33.13 -8.58 -6.61
CA VAL A 142 -32.44 -8.77 -5.34
C VAL A 142 -32.40 -7.45 -4.58
N GLN A 143 -32.97 -7.42 -3.38
CA GLN A 143 -33.01 -6.22 -2.55
C GLN A 143 -31.62 -5.92 -1.95
N SER A 144 -31.12 -4.70 -2.19
CA SER A 144 -29.98 -4.10 -1.48
C SER A 144 -30.46 -3.50 -0.15
N HIS A 145 -29.74 -3.64 0.96
CA HIS A 145 -30.17 -3.09 2.26
C HIS A 145 -30.28 -1.55 2.32
N HIS A 146 -31.24 -1.08 3.14
CA HIS A 146 -31.17 0.07 4.07
C HIS A 146 -31.60 -0.49 5.45
N TRP A 147 -30.87 -0.27 6.55
CA TRP A 147 -31.08 -0.97 7.84
C TRP A 147 -32.14 -0.36 8.78
N GLN A 148 -33.05 0.47 8.28
CA GLN A 148 -34.17 0.96 9.09
C GLN A 148 -35.49 0.60 8.42
N CYS A 149 -36.06 -0.54 8.82
CA CYS A 149 -37.47 -0.82 8.60
C CYS A 149 -38.22 -0.24 9.80
N LYS A 150 -38.78 0.97 9.66
CA LYS A 150 -39.90 1.35 10.53
C LYS A 150 -41.09 0.52 10.10
N GLN A 151 -41.67 -0.23 11.04
CA GLN A 151 -42.97 -0.86 10.87
C GLN A 151 -43.98 0.20 10.42
N PHE A 152 -44.51 0.07 9.20
CA PHE A 152 -45.80 0.69 8.88
C PHE A 152 -46.89 -0.28 9.32
N THR A 153 -47.65 0.13 10.33
CA THR A 153 -48.87 -0.54 10.77
C THR A 153 -49.86 -0.62 9.61
N THR A 154 -50.22 -1.85 9.29
CA THR A 154 -51.48 -2.35 8.72
C THR A 154 -52.40 -1.33 8.04
N TYR A 155 -52.49 -1.39 6.71
CA TYR A 155 -53.74 -1.12 6.01
C TYR A 155 -54.23 -2.42 5.37
N SER A 156 -55.27 -3.00 5.96
CA SER A 156 -56.04 -4.08 5.35
C SER A 156 -56.78 -3.53 4.14
N SER A 157 -56.51 -4.05 2.95
CA SER A 157 -57.39 -3.90 1.79
C SER A 157 -58.02 -5.25 1.51
N THR A 158 -59.29 -5.38 1.90
CA THR A 158 -60.12 -6.54 1.58
C THR A 158 -60.59 -6.40 0.14
N SER A 159 -60.19 -7.31 -0.75
CA SER A 159 -60.83 -7.47 -2.06
C SER A 159 -61.62 -8.78 -2.07
N THR A 160 -62.94 -8.68 -2.02
CA THR A 160 -63.90 -9.77 -2.15
C THR A 160 -64.13 -10.07 -3.63
N THR A 161 -63.87 -11.31 -4.06
CA THR A 161 -64.57 -11.90 -5.21
C THR A 161 -64.90 -13.35 -4.90
N ALA A 162 -66.14 -13.70 -5.22
CA ALA A 162 -66.81 -14.92 -4.83
C ALA A 162 -66.31 -16.17 -5.58
N ALA A 163 -66.52 -17.31 -4.91
CA ALA A 163 -66.39 -18.69 -5.35
C ALA A 163 -65.03 -19.37 -5.16
N THR A 164 -65.10 -20.52 -4.47
CA THR A 164 -64.06 -21.53 -4.19
C THR A 164 -62.99 -21.21 -3.15
N THR A 165 -63.31 -21.52 -1.88
CA THR A 165 -62.35 -21.73 -0.79
C THR A 165 -61.55 -23.01 -1.05
N THR A 166 -60.35 -22.86 -1.59
CA THR A 166 -59.29 -23.87 -1.51
C THR A 166 -58.30 -23.40 -0.45
N THR A 167 -58.33 -24.02 0.72
CA THR A 167 -57.39 -23.72 1.81
C THR A 167 -56.05 -24.37 1.50
N SER A 168 -55.23 -23.71 0.69
CA SER A 168 -53.80 -23.98 0.62
C SER A 168 -53.12 -23.16 1.71
N SER A 169 -52.81 -23.81 2.83
CA SER A 169 -51.93 -23.28 3.87
C SER A 169 -50.49 -23.18 3.33
N SER A 170 -50.24 -22.16 2.50
CA SER A 170 -48.89 -21.68 2.29
C SER A 170 -48.50 -20.86 3.51
N THR A 171 -47.61 -21.40 4.34
CA THR A 171 -46.90 -20.64 5.38
C THR A 171 -45.89 -19.72 4.70
N SER A 172 -46.40 -18.71 3.98
CA SER A 172 -45.62 -17.54 3.63
C SER A 172 -45.31 -16.81 4.94
N THR A 173 -44.09 -17.00 5.44
CA THR A 173 -43.48 -16.15 6.46
C THR A 173 -43.32 -14.75 5.85
N HIS A 174 -44.41 -13.98 5.82
CA HIS A 174 -44.39 -12.58 5.46
C HIS A 174 -43.86 -11.79 6.65
N GLY A 175 -42.55 -11.53 6.58
CA GLY A 175 -41.78 -10.76 7.55
C GLY A 175 -40.29 -10.80 7.19
N CYS A 176 -39.93 -10.26 6.02
CA CYS A 176 -38.56 -10.10 5.48
C CYS A 176 -37.54 -11.27 5.66
N PRO A 177 -37.28 -12.07 4.60
CA PRO A 177 -36.06 -12.88 4.45
C PRO A 177 -34.88 -12.06 3.85
N PRO A 178 -33.62 -12.54 3.91
CA PRO A 178 -32.42 -11.73 4.07
C PRO A 178 -31.93 -11.04 2.78
N THR A 179 -31.91 -9.72 2.84
CA THR A 179 -31.09 -8.76 2.09
C THR A 179 -29.64 -9.20 1.85
N SER A 180 -29.18 -9.06 0.61
CA SER A 180 -27.86 -9.55 0.21
C SER A 180 -26.74 -8.53 0.45
N PRO A 181 -25.69 -8.86 1.22
CA PRO A 181 -24.51 -8.00 1.37
C PRO A 181 -23.73 -7.87 0.06
N LEU A 182 -23.73 -8.90 -0.80
CA LEU A 182 -23.14 -8.86 -2.13
C LEU A 182 -23.84 -7.83 -3.02
N GLN A 183 -25.18 -7.88 -3.09
CA GLN A 183 -25.98 -6.89 -3.83
C GLN A 183 -25.70 -5.47 -3.32
N SER A 184 -25.63 -5.32 -1.99
CA SER A 184 -25.37 -4.03 -1.35
C SER A 184 -23.96 -3.52 -1.66
N PHE A 185 -22.95 -4.39 -1.75
CA PHE A 185 -21.59 -3.99 -2.11
C PHE A 185 -21.48 -3.60 -3.59
N LEU A 186 -22.09 -4.37 -4.50
CA LEU A 186 -22.12 -4.04 -5.93
C LEU A 186 -22.82 -2.69 -6.20
N SER A 187 -23.88 -2.40 -5.44
CA SER A 187 -24.67 -1.17 -5.55
C SER A 187 -24.17 0.00 -4.70
N ASP A 188 -22.99 -0.14 -4.08
CA ASP A 188 -22.34 0.85 -3.22
C ASP A 188 -23.13 1.26 -1.96
N ARG A 189 -24.00 0.38 -1.47
CA ARG A 189 -24.85 0.55 -0.28
C ARG A 189 -24.36 -0.24 0.94
N CYS A 190 -23.22 -0.92 0.83
CA CYS A 190 -22.70 -1.75 1.92
C CYS A 190 -22.02 -0.90 3.00
N GLN A 191 -22.63 -0.85 4.18
CA GLN A 191 -22.14 -0.03 5.29
C GLN A 191 -20.82 -0.52 5.87
N GLY A 192 -19.97 0.43 6.23
CA GLY A 192 -18.62 0.16 6.74
C GLY A 192 -17.60 -0.21 5.66
N LEU A 193 -18.05 -0.71 4.51
CA LEU A 193 -17.16 -1.04 3.38
C LEU A 193 -17.03 0.10 2.37
N LEU A 194 -17.91 1.09 2.37
CA LEU A 194 -17.85 2.27 1.49
C LEU A 194 -18.31 3.53 2.24
N PRO A 195 -17.41 4.48 2.56
CA PRO A 195 -17.81 5.69 3.28
C PRO A 195 -17.50 6.99 2.52
N HIS A 196 -17.45 7.01 1.17
CA HIS A 196 -17.15 8.26 0.48
C HIS A 196 -17.80 8.46 -0.87
N THR A 197 -18.13 9.73 -1.12
CA THR A 197 -18.65 10.24 -2.38
C THR A 197 -17.46 10.68 -3.25
N LEU A 198 -17.47 10.30 -4.52
CA LEU A 198 -16.48 10.77 -5.50
C LEU A 198 -17.08 11.94 -6.28
N THR A 199 -16.30 13.01 -6.43
CA THR A 199 -16.59 14.14 -7.31
C THR A 199 -15.57 14.17 -8.43
N ALA A 200 -15.98 14.54 -9.63
CA ALA A 200 -15.08 14.71 -10.76
C ALA A 200 -14.92 16.20 -11.07
N SER A 201 -13.70 16.70 -11.01
CA SER A 201 -13.30 18.08 -11.37
C SER A 201 -12.05 17.99 -12.24
N ASP A 202 -12.01 18.75 -13.35
CA ASP A 202 -10.83 18.87 -14.23
C ASP A 202 -10.16 17.55 -14.63
N MET A 203 -10.94 16.54 -15.04
CA MET A 203 -10.46 15.18 -15.42
C MET A 203 -9.80 14.40 -14.27
N THR A 204 -9.87 14.91 -13.04
CA THR A 204 -9.41 14.24 -11.83
C THR A 204 -10.59 13.76 -10.99
N ILE A 205 -10.45 12.57 -10.39
CA ILE A 205 -11.44 12.02 -9.47
C ILE A 205 -11.01 12.41 -8.06
N GLU A 206 -11.71 13.38 -7.48
CA GLU A 206 -11.52 13.80 -6.10
C GLU A 206 -12.46 13.05 -5.17
N CYS A 207 -11.97 12.74 -3.97
CA CYS A 207 -12.78 12.17 -2.92
C CYS A 207 -12.88 13.18 -1.77
N THR A 208 -14.02 13.86 -1.68
CA THR A 208 -14.28 14.90 -0.67
C THR A 208 -14.14 14.38 0.76
N ASN A 209 -14.54 13.12 1.00
CA ASN A 209 -14.51 12.51 2.32
C ASN A 209 -13.17 11.86 2.67
N CYS A 210 -12.32 11.61 1.67
CA CYS A 210 -11.02 10.96 1.85
C CYS A 210 -9.88 11.94 2.13
N ALA A 211 -10.08 13.24 1.91
CA ALA A 211 -9.08 14.26 2.23
C ALA A 211 -8.69 14.26 3.73
N ALA A 212 -9.58 13.75 4.60
CA ALA A 212 -9.34 13.55 6.02
C ALA A 212 -8.86 12.12 6.39
N ASN A 213 -8.46 11.30 5.42
CA ASN A 213 -8.01 9.94 5.68
C ASN A 213 -6.84 9.94 6.66
N GLN A 214 -6.95 9.10 7.70
CA GLN A 214 -5.83 8.88 8.61
C GLN A 214 -4.67 8.20 7.88
N PRO A 215 -3.42 8.34 8.37
CA PRO A 215 -2.26 7.70 7.78
C PRO A 215 -2.48 6.21 7.50
N GLY A 216 -2.18 5.78 6.27
CA GLY A 216 -2.27 4.38 5.84
C GLY A 216 -3.62 3.92 5.30
N GLN A 217 -4.67 4.74 5.41
CA GLN A 217 -5.96 4.47 4.78
C GLN A 217 -5.92 4.75 3.27
N GLN A 218 -6.72 4.01 2.51
CA GLN A 218 -6.81 4.15 1.06
C GLN A 218 -8.21 4.57 0.60
N CYS A 219 -8.28 5.38 -0.45
CA CYS A 219 -9.53 5.69 -1.15
C CYS A 219 -9.89 4.53 -2.09
N LEU A 220 -10.84 3.70 -1.66
CA LEU A 220 -11.39 2.56 -2.40
C LEU A 220 -12.49 2.99 -3.36
N THR A 221 -12.39 2.61 -4.63
CA THR A 221 -13.34 3.08 -5.65
C THR A 221 -14.69 2.33 -5.56
N PRO A 222 -15.84 3.03 -5.57
CA PRO A 222 -17.15 2.41 -5.65
C PRO A 222 -17.31 1.65 -6.98
N LEU A 223 -18.10 0.58 -6.98
CA LEU A 223 -18.31 -0.28 -8.14
C LEU A 223 -19.32 0.31 -9.14
N GLY A 224 -20.28 1.10 -8.66
CA GLY A 224 -21.17 1.91 -9.46
C GLY A 224 -22.43 1.21 -9.97
N PHE A 225 -22.77 0.00 -9.51
CA PHE A 225 -23.98 -0.72 -9.94
C PHE A 225 -25.22 -0.33 -9.12
N TRP A 226 -25.48 0.97 -8.99
CA TRP A 226 -26.54 1.53 -8.13
C TRP A 226 -27.96 1.08 -8.50
N ASP A 227 -28.18 0.77 -9.78
CA ASP A 227 -29.46 0.35 -10.38
C ASP A 227 -29.58 -1.18 -10.54
N LEU A 228 -28.61 -1.96 -10.04
CA LEU A 228 -28.48 -3.40 -10.32
C LEU A 228 -29.76 -4.20 -10.07
N GLY A 229 -30.52 -3.85 -9.02
CA GLY A 229 -31.78 -4.53 -8.69
C GLY A 229 -32.88 -4.38 -9.75
N PHE A 230 -32.82 -3.35 -10.58
CA PHE A 230 -33.82 -3.03 -11.60
C PHE A 230 -33.28 -3.24 -13.02
N ALA A 231 -32.06 -2.76 -13.26
CA ALA A 231 -31.45 -2.73 -14.58
C ALA A 231 -30.93 -4.09 -15.04
N ALA A 232 -30.45 -4.93 -14.13
CA ALA A 232 -29.94 -6.25 -14.49
C ALA A 232 -31.02 -7.11 -15.16
N SER A 233 -30.64 -7.93 -16.13
CA SER A 233 -31.53 -8.93 -16.75
C SER A 233 -31.36 -10.34 -16.18
N ILE A 234 -30.40 -10.53 -15.27
CA ILE A 234 -30.11 -11.82 -14.63
C ILE A 234 -30.05 -11.67 -13.11
N SER A 235 -30.14 -12.81 -12.42
CA SER A 235 -29.76 -12.95 -11.02
C SER A 235 -28.81 -14.13 -10.87
N GLY A 236 -27.86 -14.04 -9.94
CA GLY A 236 -26.87 -15.08 -9.69
C GLY A 236 -26.43 -15.14 -8.23
N THR A 237 -25.47 -16.01 -7.93
CA THR A 237 -24.88 -16.14 -6.60
C THR A 237 -23.43 -15.67 -6.56
N GLY A 238 -22.91 -15.31 -5.38
CA GLY A 238 -21.51 -14.96 -5.22
C GLY A 238 -20.55 -16.03 -5.76
N TRP A 239 -20.91 -17.31 -5.69
CA TRP A 239 -20.15 -18.40 -6.30
C TRP A 239 -20.02 -18.29 -7.82
N ASP A 240 -21.09 -17.91 -8.51
CA ASP A 240 -21.07 -17.72 -9.97
C ASP A 240 -20.16 -16.55 -10.34
N LEU A 241 -20.22 -15.48 -9.56
CA LEU A 241 -19.37 -14.31 -9.74
C LEU A 241 -17.90 -14.61 -9.41
N ALA A 242 -17.63 -15.42 -8.38
CA ALA A 242 -16.27 -15.82 -7.99
C ALA A 242 -15.51 -16.50 -9.13
N LYS A 243 -16.20 -17.30 -9.97
CA LYS A 243 -15.58 -17.93 -11.14
C LYS A 243 -15.08 -16.89 -12.14
N ARG A 244 -15.88 -15.87 -12.45
CA ARG A 244 -15.53 -14.80 -13.40
C ARG A 244 -14.48 -13.85 -12.86
N LEU A 245 -14.60 -13.49 -11.59
CA LEU A 245 -13.58 -12.71 -10.89
C LEU A 245 -12.26 -13.50 -10.81
N GLY A 246 -12.33 -14.82 -10.64
CA GLY A 246 -11.17 -15.69 -10.56
C GLY A 246 -10.33 -15.69 -11.83
N ASP A 247 -10.97 -15.66 -13.01
CA ASP A 247 -10.29 -15.53 -14.31
C ASP A 247 -9.54 -14.19 -14.46
N MET A 248 -9.88 -13.18 -13.65
CA MET A 248 -9.39 -11.81 -13.76
C MET A 248 -8.41 -11.41 -12.64
N CYS A 249 -8.62 -11.84 -11.40
CA CYS A 249 -7.91 -11.31 -10.21
C CYS A 249 -7.67 -12.32 -9.07
N ARG A 250 -7.65 -13.63 -9.33
CA ARG A 250 -7.46 -14.66 -8.30
C ARG A 250 -6.07 -14.63 -7.67
N ASP A 251 -5.05 -14.51 -8.51
CA ASP A 251 -3.65 -14.76 -8.20
C ASP A 251 -2.72 -13.94 -9.10
N ALA A 252 -1.41 -14.11 -8.91
CA ALA A 252 -0.35 -13.40 -9.61
C ALA A 252 -0.36 -13.58 -11.15
N ASP A 253 -0.90 -14.69 -11.66
CA ASP A 253 -0.96 -14.96 -13.11
C ASP A 253 -2.25 -14.45 -13.75
N SER A 254 -3.17 -13.93 -12.93
CA SER A 254 -4.43 -13.37 -13.39
C SER A 254 -4.20 -12.07 -14.17
N CYS A 255 -4.89 -11.89 -15.30
CA CYS A 255 -4.60 -10.83 -16.28
C CYS A 255 -4.57 -9.41 -15.68
N LEU A 256 -5.47 -9.08 -14.74
CA LEU A 256 -5.53 -7.77 -14.12
C LEU A 256 -4.29 -7.50 -13.24
N LEU A 257 -3.80 -8.51 -12.53
CA LEU A 257 -2.66 -8.36 -11.61
C LEU A 257 -1.34 -8.35 -12.36
N VAL A 258 -1.22 -9.17 -13.41
CA VAL A 258 -0.11 -9.08 -14.36
C VAL A 258 -0.07 -7.69 -15.01
N LEU A 259 -1.21 -7.16 -15.45
CA LEU A 259 -1.29 -5.82 -16.03
C LEU A 259 -0.87 -4.74 -15.03
N CYS A 260 -1.40 -4.80 -13.81
CA CYS A 260 -1.04 -3.87 -12.74
C CYS A 260 0.46 -3.86 -12.48
N ARG A 261 1.05 -5.06 -12.35
CA ARG A 261 2.46 -5.25 -12.12
C ARG A 261 3.31 -4.67 -13.25
N THR A 262 3.00 -5.00 -14.50
CA THR A 262 3.74 -4.51 -15.68
C THR A 262 3.71 -2.98 -15.75
N LEU A 263 2.55 -2.36 -15.52
CA LEU A 263 2.42 -0.90 -15.55
C LEU A 263 3.17 -0.23 -14.39
N SER A 264 3.16 -0.84 -13.20
CA SER A 264 3.96 -0.38 -12.06
C SER A 264 5.47 -0.49 -12.30
N TYR A 265 5.92 -1.37 -13.20
CA TYR A 265 7.35 -1.45 -13.56
C TYR A 265 7.73 -0.45 -14.63
N LEU A 266 6.85 -0.18 -15.59
CA LEU A 266 7.08 0.88 -16.58
C LEU A 266 7.14 2.27 -15.95
N CYS A 267 6.35 2.49 -14.90
CA CYS A 267 6.31 3.74 -14.16
C CYS A 267 6.32 3.46 -12.65
N PRO A 268 7.50 3.20 -12.08
CA PRO A 268 7.64 2.92 -10.66
C PRO A 268 7.19 4.10 -9.79
N ALA A 269 6.28 3.84 -8.87
CA ALA A 269 5.82 4.81 -7.87
C ALA A 269 5.99 4.22 -6.47
N ALA A 270 6.51 5.04 -5.54
CA ALA A 270 6.71 4.60 -4.17
C ALA A 270 5.37 4.23 -3.51
N PRO A 271 5.27 3.08 -2.82
CA PRO A 271 4.04 2.69 -2.16
C PRO A 271 3.74 3.65 -1.00
N SER A 272 2.49 4.09 -0.90
CA SER A 272 2.05 5.09 0.10
C SER A 272 1.00 4.55 1.07
N SER A 273 0.26 3.51 0.69
CA SER A 273 -0.73 2.88 1.56
C SER A 273 -0.10 1.82 2.46
N LEU A 274 -0.68 1.55 3.63
CA LEU A 274 -0.17 0.52 4.53
C LEU A 274 -0.10 -0.85 3.85
N ALA A 275 -1.13 -1.22 3.09
CA ALA A 275 -1.17 -2.49 2.39
C ALA A 275 -0.08 -2.63 1.32
N ASP A 276 0.22 -1.56 0.57
CA ASP A 276 1.23 -1.60 -0.47
C ASP A 276 2.65 -1.65 0.13
N VAL A 277 2.90 -0.87 1.19
CA VAL A 277 4.18 -0.91 1.93
C VAL A 277 4.36 -2.29 2.58
N PHE A 278 3.33 -2.84 3.20
CA PHE A 278 3.35 -4.20 3.76
C PHE A 278 3.66 -5.24 2.68
N ALA A 279 3.02 -5.13 1.50
CA ALA A 279 3.26 -6.04 0.39
C ALA A 279 4.70 -5.95 -0.14
N LEU A 280 5.30 -4.75 -0.16
CA LEU A 280 6.71 -4.56 -0.51
C LEU A 280 7.62 -5.34 0.45
N TYR A 281 7.56 -5.07 1.76
CA TYR A 281 8.41 -5.76 2.75
C TYR A 281 8.17 -7.28 2.79
N ALA A 282 6.92 -7.71 2.60
CA ALA A 282 6.57 -9.13 2.61
C ALA A 282 6.98 -9.89 1.34
N GLN A 283 7.42 -9.22 0.26
CA GLN A 283 7.64 -9.90 -1.02
C GLN A 283 8.99 -9.57 -1.69
N VAL A 284 9.58 -8.40 -1.40
CA VAL A 284 10.78 -7.91 -2.11
C VAL A 284 11.98 -8.85 -2.01
N LEU A 285 12.19 -9.48 -0.86
CA LEU A 285 13.26 -10.46 -0.66
C LEU A 285 12.73 -11.89 -0.48
N ARG A 286 11.50 -12.17 -0.96
CA ARG A 286 10.88 -13.48 -0.72
C ARG A 286 11.55 -14.56 -1.56
N GLN A 287 12.01 -15.59 -0.87
CA GLN A 287 12.47 -16.83 -1.46
C GLN A 287 11.37 -17.87 -1.35
N TRP A 288 11.05 -18.53 -2.46
CA TRP A 288 10.00 -19.55 -2.53
C TRP A 288 10.65 -20.92 -2.50
N ASP A 289 10.28 -21.75 -1.52
CA ASP A 289 10.66 -23.16 -1.52
C ASP A 289 9.89 -23.93 -2.62
N HIS A 290 10.44 -25.05 -3.07
CA HIS A 290 9.81 -25.97 -4.02
C HIS A 290 8.43 -26.44 -3.52
N HIS A 291 8.25 -26.62 -2.20
CA HIS A 291 6.96 -26.97 -1.61
C HIS A 291 5.96 -25.80 -1.56
N ASP A 292 6.45 -24.55 -1.48
CA ASP A 292 5.61 -23.35 -1.48
C ASP A 292 5.06 -23.06 -2.88
N ARG A 293 5.84 -23.27 -3.94
CA ARG A 293 5.39 -23.16 -5.34
C ARG A 293 4.15 -24.00 -5.64
N VAL A 294 4.02 -25.18 -5.00
CA VAL A 294 2.89 -26.10 -5.18
C VAL A 294 1.66 -25.68 -4.37
N ARG A 295 1.85 -25.08 -3.18
CA ARG A 295 0.76 -24.67 -2.27
C ARG A 295 0.13 -23.33 -2.65
N HIS A 296 0.89 -22.44 -3.29
CA HIS A 296 0.40 -21.13 -3.73
C HIS A 296 -0.27 -21.21 -5.11
N ARG A 297 -1.52 -21.69 -5.13
CA ARG A 297 -2.53 -21.62 -6.22
C ARG A 297 -2.01 -21.05 -7.55
N GLY A 298 -1.21 -21.84 -8.27
CA GLY A 298 -1.00 -21.73 -9.72
C GLY A 298 -0.35 -20.47 -10.28
N GLY A 299 0.49 -19.75 -9.51
CA GLY A 299 1.21 -18.56 -9.98
C GLY A 299 2.69 -18.82 -10.36
N THR A 300 3.21 -18.17 -11.42
CA THR A 300 4.66 -18.17 -11.74
C THR A 300 5.44 -17.16 -10.90
N TYR A 301 5.67 -17.49 -9.63
CA TYR A 301 6.50 -16.69 -8.73
C TYR A 301 8.00 -16.94 -8.97
N SER A 302 8.75 -15.87 -9.30
CA SER A 302 10.22 -15.92 -9.35
C SER A 302 10.81 -15.87 -7.94
N ALA A 303 11.84 -16.66 -7.66
CA ALA A 303 12.60 -16.54 -6.42
C ALA A 303 13.44 -15.26 -6.46
N ALA A 304 13.51 -14.54 -5.35
CA ALA A 304 14.29 -13.31 -5.28
C ALA A 304 15.81 -13.54 -5.18
N ALA A 305 16.34 -14.76 -5.35
CA ALA A 305 17.77 -15.04 -5.13
C ALA A 305 18.68 -14.20 -6.04
N ASP A 306 18.43 -14.24 -7.36
CA ASP A 306 19.19 -13.45 -8.34
C ASP A 306 19.00 -11.94 -8.09
N PHE A 307 17.77 -11.54 -7.74
CA PHE A 307 17.43 -10.17 -7.41
C PHE A 307 18.14 -9.69 -6.13
N ILE A 308 18.26 -10.51 -5.08
CA ILE A 308 19.00 -10.20 -3.85
C ILE A 308 20.48 -10.04 -4.15
N SER A 309 21.05 -10.89 -5.01
CA SER A 309 22.44 -10.77 -5.43
C SER A 309 22.67 -9.41 -6.11
N HIS A 310 21.85 -9.08 -7.11
CA HIS A 310 21.91 -7.81 -7.83
C HIS A 310 21.64 -6.60 -6.93
N LEU A 311 20.74 -6.75 -5.95
CA LEU A 311 20.42 -5.71 -4.99
C LEU A 311 21.61 -5.41 -4.06
N ASN A 312 22.43 -6.41 -3.73
CA ASN A 312 23.67 -6.19 -2.99
C ASN A 312 24.77 -5.56 -3.86
N THR A 313 25.00 -6.08 -5.08
CA THR A 313 26.13 -5.69 -5.95
C THR A 313 25.93 -4.41 -6.73
N ASP A 314 24.71 -4.15 -7.19
CA ASP A 314 24.40 -3.01 -8.07
C ASP A 314 23.39 -2.05 -7.44
N GLY A 315 22.58 -2.54 -6.48
CA GLY A 315 21.59 -1.73 -5.77
C GLY A 315 22.17 -0.93 -4.60
N ILE A 316 22.72 -1.62 -3.59
CA ILE A 316 23.24 -1.01 -2.36
C ILE A 316 24.64 -0.46 -2.60
N ASP A 317 25.51 -1.22 -3.28
CA ASP A 317 26.89 -0.80 -3.56
C ASP A 317 26.94 0.51 -4.39
N SER A 318 25.99 0.72 -5.31
CA SER A 318 25.90 1.95 -6.08
C SER A 318 25.51 3.20 -5.27
N LEU A 319 25.03 3.04 -4.03
CA LEU A 319 24.78 4.16 -3.11
C LEU A 319 26.08 4.80 -2.60
N PHE A 320 27.22 4.13 -2.75
CA PHE A 320 28.52 4.62 -2.31
C PHE A 320 29.28 5.25 -3.48
N PRO A 321 29.45 6.59 -3.51
CA PRO A 321 30.09 7.29 -4.63
C PRO A 321 31.61 7.12 -4.69
N LEU A 322 32.24 6.60 -3.63
CA LEU A 322 33.68 6.41 -3.51
C LEU A 322 34.02 4.94 -3.24
N TRP A 323 35.31 4.62 -3.22
CA TRP A 323 35.78 3.26 -2.92
C TRP A 323 35.27 2.76 -1.56
N THR A 324 34.97 1.47 -1.47
CA THR A 324 34.35 0.84 -0.28
C THR A 324 35.15 1.07 1.00
N GLN A 325 36.48 1.15 0.92
CA GLN A 325 37.35 1.44 2.07
C GLN A 325 37.13 2.84 2.66
N LEU A 326 36.79 3.83 1.81
CA LEU A 326 36.46 5.19 2.26
C LEU A 326 35.10 5.24 2.96
N HIS A 327 34.25 4.25 2.72
CA HIS A 327 32.95 4.08 3.36
C HIS A 327 32.99 3.02 4.47
N GLY A 328 34.14 2.81 5.11
CA GLY A 328 34.29 1.91 6.25
C GLY A 328 34.04 0.43 5.95
N SER A 329 34.14 0.02 4.68
CA SER A 329 33.92 -1.36 4.23
C SER A 329 32.55 -1.90 4.66
N TYR A 330 31.49 -1.14 4.39
CA TYR A 330 30.13 -1.54 4.72
C TYR A 330 29.75 -2.87 4.06
N GLU A 331 29.21 -3.80 4.85
CA GLU A 331 28.73 -5.10 4.39
C GLU A 331 27.26 -4.99 3.92
N THR A 332 27.03 -4.92 2.60
CA THR A 332 25.71 -4.74 1.98
C THR A 332 24.65 -5.75 2.40
N HIS A 333 25.04 -7.02 2.51
CA HIS A 333 24.16 -8.11 2.90
C HIS A 333 23.52 -7.93 4.29
N ARG A 334 24.06 -7.07 5.16
CA ARG A 334 23.49 -6.80 6.49
C ARG A 334 22.13 -6.13 6.40
N LEU A 335 21.94 -5.21 5.45
CA LEU A 335 20.65 -4.56 5.24
C LEU A 335 19.63 -5.57 4.69
N THR A 336 20.00 -6.33 3.66
CA THR A 336 19.09 -7.33 3.07
C THR A 336 18.70 -8.41 4.07
N THR A 337 19.64 -8.81 4.93
CA THR A 337 19.36 -9.76 6.02
C THR A 337 18.36 -9.19 7.01
N ALA A 338 18.52 -7.93 7.45
CA ALA A 338 17.57 -7.29 8.36
C ALA A 338 16.16 -7.16 7.77
N ILE A 339 16.05 -6.79 6.48
CA ILE A 339 14.77 -6.74 5.76
C ILE A 339 14.14 -8.14 5.69
N ALA A 340 14.93 -9.17 5.36
CA ALA A 340 14.45 -10.54 5.28
C ALA A 340 14.01 -11.08 6.66
N SER A 341 14.73 -10.74 7.73
CA SER A 341 14.37 -11.08 9.12
C SER A 341 13.06 -10.42 9.55
N LEU A 342 12.83 -9.16 9.20
CA LEU A 342 11.56 -8.47 9.46
C LEU A 342 10.38 -9.17 8.79
N ALA A 343 10.54 -9.59 7.53
CA ALA A 343 9.53 -10.37 6.84
C ALA A 343 9.34 -11.76 7.47
N GLY A 344 10.45 -12.42 7.85
CA GLY A 344 10.46 -13.67 8.59
C GLY A 344 9.90 -14.86 7.81
N HIS A 345 10.30 -15.03 6.55
CA HIS A 345 9.74 -16.06 5.65
C HIS A 345 9.99 -17.50 6.10
N ASP A 346 11.05 -17.76 6.85
CA ASP A 346 11.32 -19.09 7.41
C ASP A 346 10.42 -19.44 8.61
N HIS A 347 9.61 -18.47 9.06
CA HIS A 347 8.69 -18.56 10.20
C HIS A 347 9.32 -19.16 11.47
N LYS A 348 10.62 -18.92 11.68
CA LYS A 348 11.29 -19.32 12.92
C LYS A 348 10.94 -18.39 14.08
N SER A 349 10.76 -17.11 13.78
CA SER A 349 10.36 -16.06 14.71
C SER A 349 8.84 -15.86 14.67
N HIS A 350 8.25 -15.71 15.86
CA HIS A 350 6.80 -15.52 16.06
C HIS A 350 6.44 -14.05 16.34
N ASP A 351 7.40 -13.16 16.13
CA ASP A 351 7.31 -11.70 16.29
C ASP A 351 7.71 -10.95 15.00
N ALA A 352 8.06 -11.67 13.93
CA ALA A 352 8.23 -11.12 12.58
C ALA A 352 6.88 -10.88 11.90
N LEU A 353 6.89 -10.13 10.78
CA LEU A 353 5.67 -9.85 10.01
C LEU A 353 4.93 -11.13 9.58
N SER A 354 5.66 -12.21 9.28
CA SER A 354 5.06 -13.49 8.88
C SER A 354 4.03 -14.01 9.89
N SER A 355 4.15 -13.69 11.17
CA SER A 355 3.15 -14.03 12.19
C SER A 355 1.74 -13.47 11.91
N LEU A 356 1.64 -12.37 11.14
CA LEU A 356 0.39 -11.71 10.75
C LEU A 356 -0.18 -12.22 9.42
N PHE A 357 0.65 -12.84 8.57
CA PHE A 357 0.27 -13.23 7.22
C PHE A 357 0.65 -14.68 6.87
N ASN A 358 1.02 -15.53 7.83
CA ASN A 358 1.37 -16.91 7.55
C ASN A 358 0.16 -17.67 6.98
N ASP A 359 0.38 -18.73 6.20
CA ASP A 359 -0.70 -19.56 5.66
C ASP A 359 -1.25 -20.57 6.66
N THR A 360 -0.52 -20.81 7.75
CA THR A 360 -0.89 -21.75 8.81
C THR A 360 -1.03 -21.04 10.16
N THR A 361 -1.70 -21.72 11.09
CA THR A 361 -1.83 -21.28 12.48
C THR A 361 -0.80 -22.00 13.34
N CYS A 362 -0.05 -21.25 14.16
CA CYS A 362 0.81 -21.87 15.16
C CYS A 362 0.01 -22.31 16.39
N LYS A 363 0.47 -23.37 17.05
CA LYS A 363 -0.11 -23.78 18.34
C LYS A 363 0.16 -22.72 19.40
N SER A 364 -0.80 -22.57 20.31
CA SER A 364 -0.66 -21.77 21.54
C SER A 364 0.66 -22.11 22.27
N PRO A 365 1.37 -21.12 22.82
CA PRO A 365 0.96 -19.72 23.06
C PRO A 365 1.31 -18.75 21.92
N ARG A 366 1.74 -19.24 20.75
CA ARG A 366 2.50 -18.42 19.78
C ARG A 366 1.65 -17.54 18.85
N GLY A 367 0.32 -17.65 18.86
CA GLY A 367 -0.60 -16.67 18.28
C GLY A 367 -0.59 -16.46 16.75
N CYS A 368 0.43 -16.92 16.01
CA CYS A 368 0.54 -16.71 14.56
C CYS A 368 -0.68 -17.28 13.80
N ALA A 369 -1.21 -16.48 12.88
CA ALA A 369 -2.37 -16.86 12.10
C ALA A 369 -2.43 -16.12 10.75
N PRO A 370 -3.23 -16.61 9.79
CA PRO A 370 -3.48 -15.97 8.50
C PRO A 370 -4.42 -14.75 8.65
N TYR A 371 -4.00 -13.75 9.42
CA TYR A 371 -4.81 -12.57 9.74
C TYR A 371 -4.96 -11.64 8.54
N LEU A 372 -3.85 -11.22 7.93
CA LEU A 372 -3.79 -10.12 6.98
C LEU A 372 -3.38 -10.60 5.58
N GLN A 373 -4.15 -10.16 4.58
CA GLN A 373 -3.85 -10.28 3.17
C GLN A 373 -3.94 -8.88 2.54
N PRO A 374 -2.82 -8.27 2.14
CA PRO A 374 -2.86 -7.04 1.35
C PRO A 374 -3.59 -7.27 0.04
N LEU A 375 -4.47 -6.35 -0.34
CA LEU A 375 -5.26 -6.48 -1.57
C LEU A 375 -4.39 -6.43 -2.85
N GLY A 376 -3.25 -5.74 -2.79
CA GLY A 376 -2.27 -5.66 -3.88
C GLY A 376 -1.16 -6.72 -3.84
N LEU A 377 -1.19 -7.67 -2.89
CA LEU A 377 -0.07 -8.61 -2.67
C LEU A 377 0.34 -9.36 -3.93
N HIS A 378 -0.65 -9.83 -4.70
CA HIS A 378 -0.43 -10.65 -5.89
C HIS A 378 0.11 -9.85 -7.10
N ALA A 379 0.07 -8.51 -7.06
CA ALA A 379 0.78 -7.69 -8.04
C ALA A 379 2.26 -7.47 -7.64
N CYS A 380 2.64 -7.71 -6.39
CA CYS A 380 3.96 -7.41 -5.84
C CYS A 380 4.76 -8.69 -5.57
N HIS A 381 5.42 -9.28 -6.57
CA HIS A 381 6.15 -10.55 -6.34
C HIS A 381 7.34 -10.87 -7.25
N SER A 382 7.60 -10.10 -8.32
CA SER A 382 8.69 -10.38 -9.28
C SER A 382 9.39 -9.10 -9.67
N TYR A 383 10.36 -8.66 -8.88
CA TYR A 383 10.97 -7.34 -9.02
C TYR A 383 12.04 -7.35 -10.13
N PRO A 384 12.01 -6.39 -11.07
CA PRO A 384 13.05 -6.25 -12.10
C PRO A 384 14.37 -5.77 -11.48
N PRO A 385 15.51 -6.48 -11.71
CA PRO A 385 16.84 -6.04 -11.30
C PRO A 385 17.17 -4.59 -11.69
N LYS A 386 16.69 -4.13 -12.85
CA LYS A 386 16.83 -2.75 -13.34
C LYS A 386 16.38 -1.69 -12.32
N HIS A 387 15.41 -1.99 -11.46
CA HIS A 387 14.90 -1.06 -10.45
C HIS A 387 15.42 -1.37 -9.03
N ALA A 388 16.46 -2.19 -8.88
CA ALA A 388 16.99 -2.57 -7.56
C ALA A 388 17.33 -1.37 -6.68
N GLY A 389 18.07 -0.37 -7.19
CA GLY A 389 18.41 0.83 -6.43
C GLY A 389 17.19 1.65 -5.98
N LEU A 390 16.14 1.68 -6.80
CA LEU A 390 14.87 2.32 -6.46
C LEU A 390 14.16 1.58 -5.33
N TYR A 391 14.07 0.25 -5.40
CA TYR A 391 13.44 -0.56 -4.35
C TYR A 391 14.20 -0.49 -3.03
N VAL A 392 15.54 -0.43 -3.06
CA VAL A 392 16.38 -0.18 -1.87
C VAL A 392 16.07 1.20 -1.28
N THR A 393 16.00 2.22 -2.12
CA THR A 393 15.66 3.58 -1.69
C THR A 393 14.30 3.58 -0.99
N TRP A 394 13.28 2.94 -1.57
CA TRP A 394 11.97 2.83 -0.96
C TRP A 394 12.01 2.08 0.38
N THR A 395 12.68 0.93 0.47
CA THR A 395 12.75 0.17 1.73
C THR A 395 13.53 0.89 2.83
N ILE A 396 14.45 1.79 2.48
CA ILE A 396 15.15 2.64 3.45
C ILE A 396 14.19 3.73 3.97
N TYR A 397 13.62 4.54 3.07
CA TYR A 397 12.84 5.71 3.47
C TYR A 397 11.45 5.36 4.03
N LEU A 398 10.87 4.23 3.65
CA LEU A 398 9.56 3.80 4.13
C LEU A 398 9.62 3.01 5.43
N ALA A 399 10.80 2.62 5.94
CA ALA A 399 10.89 1.73 7.10
C ALA A 399 10.22 2.33 8.34
N TRP A 400 10.52 3.60 8.64
CA TRP A 400 9.93 4.28 9.79
C TRP A 400 8.44 4.51 9.60
N GLN A 401 8.05 4.99 8.42
CA GLN A 401 6.66 5.19 8.05
C GLN A 401 5.86 3.88 8.16
N PHE A 402 6.44 2.75 7.76
CA PHE A 402 5.78 1.45 7.83
C PHE A 402 5.41 1.07 9.28
N TRP A 403 6.30 1.34 10.23
CA TRP A 403 6.03 1.13 11.66
C TRP A 403 4.88 2.03 12.15
N GLU A 404 4.89 3.31 11.78
CA GLU A 404 3.82 4.26 12.13
C GLU A 404 2.46 3.86 11.53
N LEU A 405 2.46 3.35 10.30
CA LEU A 405 1.26 2.88 9.62
C LEU A 405 0.69 1.63 10.30
N LEU A 406 1.53 0.69 10.73
CA LEU A 406 1.09 -0.49 11.50
C LEU A 406 0.56 -0.09 12.89
N ALA A 407 1.18 0.88 13.55
CA ALA A 407 0.69 1.44 14.81
C ALA A 407 -0.68 2.11 14.62
N SER A 408 -0.88 2.81 13.49
CA SER A 408 -2.16 3.42 13.12
C SER A 408 -3.25 2.37 12.90
N LEU A 409 -2.92 1.24 12.25
CA LEU A 409 -3.84 0.10 12.11
C LEU A 409 -4.20 -0.48 13.49
N LEU A 410 -3.22 -0.69 14.37
CA LEU A 410 -3.46 -1.20 15.73
C LEU A 410 -4.39 -0.25 16.52
N HIS A 411 -4.16 1.06 16.43
CA HIS A 411 -5.01 2.06 17.06
C HIS A 411 -6.44 2.03 16.49
N ALA A 412 -6.60 1.91 15.17
CA ALA A 412 -7.92 1.78 14.53
C ALA A 412 -8.64 0.51 14.99
N LEU A 413 -7.93 -0.61 15.09
CA LEU A 413 -8.48 -1.87 15.63
C LEU A 413 -8.88 -1.75 17.10
N GLY A 414 -8.13 -0.99 17.91
CA GLY A 414 -8.46 -0.70 19.31
C GLY A 414 -9.73 0.14 19.49
N ASN A 415 -10.07 0.97 18.51
CA ASN A 415 -11.19 1.91 18.54
C ASN A 415 -12.45 1.42 17.81
N ILE A 416 -12.52 0.13 17.47
CA ILE A 416 -13.73 -0.46 16.87
C ILE A 416 -14.89 -0.39 17.85
N ASP A 417 -16.03 0.17 17.39
CA ASP A 417 -17.32 0.04 18.04
C ASP A 417 -18.01 -1.24 17.58
N CYS A 418 -18.04 -2.26 18.45
CA CYS A 418 -18.71 -3.53 18.14
C CYS A 418 -20.22 -3.35 17.89
N THR A 419 -20.87 -2.46 18.63
CA THR A 419 -22.32 -2.28 18.57
C THR A 419 -22.74 -1.61 17.27
N ALA A 420 -22.05 -0.53 16.88
CA ALA A 420 -22.26 0.13 15.59
C ALA A 420 -21.89 -0.79 14.41
N SER A 421 -20.98 -1.75 14.62
CA SER A 421 -20.59 -2.75 13.63
C SER A 421 -21.54 -3.96 13.55
N GLY A 422 -22.67 -3.93 14.27
CA GLY A 422 -23.71 -4.97 14.20
C GLY A 422 -23.46 -6.21 15.07
N CYS A 423 -22.59 -6.13 16.08
CA CYS A 423 -22.47 -7.20 17.08
C CYS A 423 -23.60 -7.10 18.12
N ALA A 424 -24.50 -8.09 18.14
CA ALA A 424 -25.66 -8.08 19.02
C ALA A 424 -25.35 -8.22 20.52
N THR A 425 -24.29 -8.96 20.88
CA THR A 425 -24.03 -9.42 22.26
C THR A 425 -22.73 -8.89 22.87
N CYS A 426 -21.96 -8.07 22.15
CA CYS A 426 -20.62 -7.67 22.57
C CYS A 426 -20.64 -6.24 23.15
N PRO A 427 -20.41 -6.06 24.47
CA PRO A 427 -20.43 -4.75 25.15
C PRO A 427 -19.12 -3.96 24.98
N CYS A 428 -18.32 -4.26 23.94
CA CYS A 428 -17.03 -3.62 23.75
C CYS A 428 -17.22 -2.12 23.46
N LYS A 429 -16.46 -1.26 24.15
CA LYS A 429 -16.45 0.18 23.89
C LYS A 429 -15.27 0.54 22.98
N PRO A 430 -15.37 1.59 22.16
CA PRO A 430 -14.22 2.15 21.47
C PRO A 430 -13.08 2.43 22.45
N GLY A 431 -11.87 2.02 22.10
CA GLY A 431 -10.65 2.16 22.91
C GLY A 431 -10.30 0.92 23.73
N THR A 432 -11.26 0.04 24.03
CA THR A 432 -11.02 -1.22 24.74
C THR A 432 -11.02 -2.44 23.82
N HIS A 433 -11.40 -2.29 22.54
CA HIS A 433 -11.49 -3.40 21.61
C HIS A 433 -10.12 -4.09 21.40
N GLY A 434 -10.12 -5.42 21.46
CA GLY A 434 -8.91 -6.24 21.36
C GLY A 434 -7.95 -6.11 22.57
N GLY A 435 -8.40 -5.57 23.70
CA GLY A 435 -7.82 -5.88 25.00
C GLY A 435 -8.09 -7.34 25.41
N LYS A 436 -7.35 -7.84 26.39
CA LYS A 436 -7.55 -9.18 26.94
C LYS A 436 -8.98 -9.29 27.51
N ASP A 437 -9.76 -10.23 26.98
CA ASP A 437 -11.17 -10.47 27.32
C ASP A 437 -12.13 -9.28 27.14
N ALA A 438 -11.74 -8.22 26.43
CA ALA A 438 -12.58 -7.03 26.23
C ALA A 438 -13.62 -7.18 25.11
N CYS A 439 -13.35 -8.04 24.12
CA CYS A 439 -14.27 -8.35 23.02
C CYS A 439 -14.76 -9.80 23.17
N HIS A 440 -16.07 -9.97 23.40
CA HIS A 440 -16.72 -11.28 23.60
C HIS A 440 -17.26 -11.90 22.31
N CYS A 441 -16.82 -11.44 21.14
CA CYS A 441 -17.15 -12.10 19.88
C CYS A 441 -16.51 -13.49 19.80
N GLN A 442 -17.22 -14.46 19.24
CA GLN A 442 -16.75 -15.86 19.10
C GLN A 442 -15.39 -15.98 18.38
N SER A 443 -15.14 -15.11 17.40
CA SER A 443 -13.86 -15.01 16.69
C SER A 443 -13.72 -13.63 16.03
N LEU A 444 -12.50 -13.35 15.55
CA LEU A 444 -12.16 -12.15 14.78
C LEU A 444 -13.05 -11.99 13.53
N VAL A 445 -13.33 -13.09 12.83
CA VAL A 445 -14.15 -13.08 11.60
C VAL A 445 -15.64 -12.93 11.92
N LYS A 446 -16.08 -13.41 13.09
CA LYS A 446 -17.47 -13.24 13.54
C LYS A 446 -17.73 -11.85 14.13
N CYS A 447 -16.70 -11.10 14.51
CA CYS A 447 -16.83 -9.69 14.85
C CYS A 447 -17.15 -8.86 13.59
N GLY A 448 -18.12 -7.94 13.67
CA GLY A 448 -18.55 -7.13 12.51
C GLY A 448 -17.57 -6.01 12.13
N GLY A 449 -16.75 -5.52 13.07
CA GLY A 449 -15.91 -4.32 12.88
C GLY A 449 -14.53 -4.52 12.24
N PRO A 450 -13.81 -5.64 12.45
CA PRO A 450 -12.46 -5.80 11.93
C PRO A 450 -12.38 -5.82 10.39
N LEU A 451 -13.33 -6.47 9.70
CA LEU A 451 -13.30 -6.55 8.24
C LEU A 451 -13.46 -5.19 7.54
N PRO A 452 -14.43 -4.33 7.91
CA PRO A 452 -14.49 -2.93 7.47
C PRO A 452 -13.19 -2.16 7.69
N THR A 453 -12.59 -2.31 8.88
CA THR A 453 -11.33 -1.64 9.23
C THR A 453 -10.19 -2.13 8.33
N PHE A 454 -10.03 -3.44 8.17
CA PHE A 454 -9.06 -4.03 7.26
C PHE A 454 -9.23 -3.52 5.84
N TYR A 455 -10.47 -3.52 5.32
CA TYR A 455 -10.73 -3.08 3.95
C TYR A 455 -10.27 -1.63 3.73
N ARG A 456 -10.56 -0.74 4.68
CA ARG A 456 -10.13 0.68 4.64
C ARG A 456 -8.62 0.87 4.67
N TYR A 457 -7.88 -0.01 5.34
CA TYR A 457 -6.40 -0.04 5.34
C TYR A 457 -5.80 -0.90 4.21
N GLY A 458 -6.62 -1.48 3.33
CA GLY A 458 -6.19 -2.27 2.18
C GLY A 458 -5.90 -3.74 2.43
N PHE A 459 -6.53 -4.32 3.44
CA PHE A 459 -6.44 -5.72 3.78
C PHE A 459 -7.78 -6.46 3.67
N THR A 460 -7.67 -7.77 3.56
CA THR A 460 -8.74 -8.73 3.86
C THR A 460 -8.15 -9.86 4.71
N TYR A 461 -8.98 -10.74 5.26
CA TYR A 461 -8.48 -11.97 5.89
C TYR A 461 -7.71 -12.85 4.90
N ARG A 462 -6.50 -13.29 5.23
CA ARG A 462 -5.77 -14.23 4.37
C ARG A 462 -6.45 -15.59 4.30
N ASN A 463 -6.84 -16.15 5.44
CA ASN A 463 -7.62 -17.37 5.49
C ASN A 463 -8.63 -17.36 6.63
N ALA A 464 -9.83 -16.84 6.33
CA ALA A 464 -10.92 -16.72 7.30
C ALA A 464 -11.36 -18.07 7.88
N ASN A 465 -11.19 -19.18 7.16
CA ASN A 465 -11.61 -20.51 7.65
C ASN A 465 -10.75 -20.98 8.82
N LEU A 466 -9.44 -20.74 8.77
CA LEU A 466 -8.54 -21.11 9.86
C LEU A 466 -8.78 -20.27 11.11
N LEU A 467 -9.14 -18.99 10.95
CA LEU A 467 -9.43 -18.07 12.05
C LEU A 467 -10.72 -18.38 12.84
N VAL A 468 -11.59 -19.28 12.35
CA VAL A 468 -12.87 -19.66 12.99
C VAL A 468 -12.86 -21.13 13.45
N THR A 469 -11.75 -21.86 13.29
CA THR A 469 -11.73 -23.29 13.63
C THR A 469 -11.78 -23.48 15.14
N ASP A 470 -12.69 -24.32 15.67
CA ASP A 470 -13.05 -24.37 17.09
C ASP A 470 -11.87 -24.60 18.06
N ASN A 471 -10.84 -25.33 17.62
CA ASN A 471 -9.61 -25.57 18.42
C ASN A 471 -8.59 -24.42 18.36
N TYR A 472 -8.75 -23.47 17.44
CA TYR A 472 -7.81 -22.36 17.15
C TYR A 472 -8.54 -21.06 16.80
N ALA A 473 -9.74 -20.84 17.37
CA ALA A 473 -10.55 -19.68 17.03
C ALA A 473 -9.86 -18.40 17.51
N MET A 474 -9.33 -17.64 16.55
CA MET A 474 -8.57 -16.43 16.85
C MET A 474 -9.54 -15.30 17.18
N ARG A 475 -9.37 -14.66 18.34
CA ARG A 475 -10.15 -13.51 18.79
C ARG A 475 -9.51 -12.20 18.35
N CYS A 476 -10.26 -11.10 18.48
CA CYS A 476 -9.74 -9.76 18.20
C CYS A 476 -8.55 -9.39 19.10
N GLY A 477 -8.54 -9.88 20.34
CA GLY A 477 -7.43 -9.69 21.27
C GLY A 477 -6.13 -10.40 20.85
N ASP A 478 -6.24 -11.57 20.23
CA ASP A 478 -5.07 -12.33 19.75
C ASP A 478 -4.38 -11.57 18.61
N LEU A 479 -5.16 -11.06 17.64
CA LEU A 479 -4.65 -10.19 16.58
C LEU A 479 -3.95 -8.94 17.15
N ASN A 480 -4.60 -8.24 18.07
CA ASN A 480 -4.02 -7.01 18.64
C ASN A 480 -2.74 -7.31 19.45
N THR A 481 -2.69 -8.45 20.14
CA THR A 481 -1.49 -8.89 20.85
C THR A 481 -0.38 -9.21 19.87
N GLN A 482 -0.67 -9.96 18.80
CA GLN A 482 0.29 -10.31 17.77
C GLN A 482 0.83 -9.07 17.05
N LEU A 483 -0.04 -8.12 16.71
CA LEU A 483 0.36 -6.87 16.07
C LEU A 483 1.23 -6.00 17.01
N ARG A 484 0.94 -5.98 18.31
CA ARG A 484 1.80 -5.32 19.31
C ARG A 484 3.17 -5.98 19.42
N GLN A 485 3.23 -7.32 19.41
CA GLN A 485 4.50 -8.05 19.46
C GLN A 485 5.37 -7.73 18.23
N VAL A 486 4.77 -7.71 17.04
CA VAL A 486 5.48 -7.34 15.81
C VAL A 486 6.03 -5.92 15.87
N LEU A 487 5.22 -4.95 16.34
CA LEU A 487 5.63 -3.55 16.47
C LEU A 487 6.78 -3.32 17.46
N HIS A 488 6.87 -4.13 18.52
CA HIS A 488 7.91 -4.00 19.56
C HIS A 488 8.99 -5.09 19.42
N SER A 489 9.05 -5.77 18.28
CA SER A 489 10.06 -6.80 18.02
C SER A 489 11.44 -6.19 17.78
N ASP A 490 12.48 -6.98 18.04
CA ASP A 490 13.86 -6.59 17.75
C ASP A 490 14.11 -6.42 16.24
N HIS A 491 13.24 -6.95 15.37
CA HIS A 491 13.39 -6.86 13.92
C HIS A 491 13.28 -5.44 13.39
N PHE A 492 12.35 -4.64 13.91
CA PHE A 492 12.24 -3.22 13.53
C PHE A 492 13.42 -2.42 14.06
N THR A 493 13.80 -2.65 15.33
CA THR A 493 14.96 -2.01 15.94
C THR A 493 16.25 -2.30 15.16
N GLU A 494 16.45 -3.57 14.79
CA GLU A 494 17.59 -3.99 13.98
C GLU A 494 17.55 -3.37 12.58
N LEU A 495 16.38 -3.34 11.92
CA LEU A 495 16.23 -2.69 10.61
C LEU A 495 16.59 -1.21 10.67
N PHE A 496 16.06 -0.45 11.64
CA PHE A 496 16.39 0.95 11.82
C PHE A 496 17.88 1.15 12.07
N ARG A 497 18.47 0.33 12.94
CA ARG A 497 19.90 0.37 13.21
C ARG A 497 20.74 0.11 11.95
N ARG A 498 20.34 -0.83 11.09
CA ARG A 498 21.04 -1.10 9.82
C ARG A 498 20.89 0.01 8.80
N ILE A 499 19.72 0.64 8.75
CA ILE A 499 19.47 1.83 7.92
C ILE A 499 20.33 3.00 8.40
N ASP A 500 20.36 3.29 9.70
CA ASP A 500 21.21 4.34 10.27
C ASP A 500 22.68 4.09 10.00
N GLN A 501 23.14 2.84 10.14
CA GLN A 501 24.49 2.45 9.77
C GLN A 501 24.76 2.69 8.29
N LEU A 502 23.86 2.31 7.38
CA LEU A 502 24.04 2.56 5.96
C LEU A 502 24.16 4.06 5.68
N ILE A 503 23.22 4.87 6.18
CA ILE A 503 23.21 6.33 5.98
C ILE A 503 24.48 6.96 6.57
N TRP A 504 24.95 6.50 7.72
CA TRP A 504 26.21 6.94 8.31
C TRP A 504 27.40 6.68 7.37
N HIS A 505 27.57 5.44 6.87
CA HIS A 505 28.69 5.10 6.00
C HIS A 505 28.63 5.85 4.67
N ILE A 506 27.44 6.09 4.11
CA ILE A 506 27.26 6.94 2.91
C ILE A 506 27.77 8.37 3.18
N ARG A 507 27.43 8.95 4.34
CA ARG A 507 27.78 10.35 4.68
C ARG A 507 29.19 10.51 5.26
N MET A 508 29.83 9.43 5.70
CA MET A 508 31.09 9.45 6.43
C MET A 508 32.22 10.21 5.70
N PRO A 509 32.48 10.01 4.39
CA PRO A 509 33.50 10.78 3.69
C PRO A 509 33.21 12.29 3.66
N PHE A 510 31.94 12.67 3.51
CA PHE A 510 31.54 14.07 3.53
C PHE A 510 31.80 14.70 4.90
N PHE A 511 31.42 14.02 5.98
CA PHE A 511 31.71 14.49 7.34
C PHE A 511 33.21 14.69 7.58
N TYR A 512 34.06 13.73 7.18
CA TYR A 512 35.51 13.90 7.34
C TYR A 512 36.08 15.01 6.46
N SER A 513 35.58 15.17 5.22
CA SER A 513 36.00 16.27 4.35
C SER A 513 35.65 17.64 4.94
N LEU A 514 34.47 17.76 5.54
CA LEU A 514 34.01 18.98 6.20
C LEU A 514 34.89 19.28 7.43
N VAL A 515 35.13 18.29 8.29
CA VAL A 515 36.02 18.44 9.46
C VAL A 515 37.44 18.83 9.04
N ALA A 516 38.00 18.20 8.01
CA ALA A 516 39.33 18.53 7.50
C ALA A 516 39.40 19.97 6.96
N LEU A 517 38.39 20.38 6.18
CA LEU A 517 38.31 21.74 5.63
C LEU A 517 38.21 22.79 6.73
N TRP A 518 37.33 22.60 7.73
CA TRP A 518 37.22 23.51 8.86
C TRP A 518 38.47 23.52 9.74
N SER A 519 39.12 22.38 9.92
CA SER A 519 40.40 22.30 10.64
C SER A 519 41.49 23.09 9.92
N LEU A 520 41.57 23.00 8.59
CA LEU A 520 42.52 23.76 7.78
C LEU A 520 42.24 25.27 7.83
N VAL A 521 40.97 25.67 7.77
CA VAL A 521 40.56 27.07 7.94
C VAL A 521 40.92 27.59 9.34
N ALA A 522 40.65 26.81 10.39
CA ALA A 522 41.00 27.17 11.76
C ALA A 522 42.53 27.31 11.94
N LEU A 523 43.32 26.40 11.38
CA LEU A 523 44.78 26.48 11.37
C LEU A 523 45.28 27.72 10.61
N TYR A 524 44.68 28.05 9.47
CA TYR A 524 45.02 29.25 8.70
C TYR A 524 44.72 30.55 9.47
N ILE A 525 43.57 30.63 10.13
CA ILE A 525 43.20 31.77 10.98
C ILE A 525 44.17 31.89 12.16
N LEU A 526 44.45 30.77 12.85
CA LEU A 526 45.38 30.73 13.97
C LEU A 526 46.79 31.16 13.54
N HIS A 527 47.28 30.63 12.41
CA HIS A 527 48.56 31.00 11.83
C HIS A 527 48.63 32.50 11.52
N THR A 528 47.59 33.05 10.88
CA THR A 528 47.51 34.47 10.54
C THR A 528 47.47 35.35 11.79
N PHE A 529 46.74 34.92 12.83
CA PHE A 529 46.65 35.64 14.10
C PHE A 529 48.00 35.63 14.84
N LEU A 530 48.65 34.47 14.94
CA LEU A 530 49.98 34.33 15.54
C LEU A 530 51.03 35.15 14.78
N TYR A 531 51.05 35.06 13.45
CA TYR A 531 51.95 35.86 12.60
C TYR A 531 51.74 37.37 12.81
N ARG A 532 50.50 37.85 12.89
CA ARG A 532 50.22 39.27 13.18
C ARG A 532 50.65 39.68 14.59
N MET A 533 50.41 38.84 15.60
CA MET A 533 50.86 39.09 16.97
C MET A 533 52.39 39.16 17.05
N ASP A 534 53.11 38.27 16.38
CA ASP A 534 54.57 38.29 16.34
C ASP A 534 55.11 39.51 15.60
N ILE A 535 54.50 39.91 14.47
CA ILE A 535 54.85 41.16 13.80
C ILE A 535 54.63 42.35 14.72
N ILE A 536 53.48 42.45 15.39
CA ILE A 536 53.18 43.55 16.33
C ILE A 536 54.19 43.54 17.49
N ARG A 537 54.55 42.37 18.00
CA ARG A 537 55.51 42.21 19.11
C ARG A 537 56.92 42.63 18.69
N ILE A 538 57.39 42.14 17.55
CA ILE A 538 58.71 42.49 16.99
C ILE A 538 58.78 43.98 16.63
N THR A 539 57.74 44.54 16.00
CA THR A 539 57.68 45.99 15.71
C THR A 539 57.61 46.83 16.97
N SER A 540 56.92 46.39 18.03
CA SER A 540 56.94 47.08 19.33
C SER A 540 58.34 47.09 19.96
N HIS A 541 59.09 45.99 19.83
CA HIS A 541 60.48 45.91 20.31
C HIS A 541 61.45 46.76 19.47
N LEU A 542 61.22 46.85 18.16
CA LEU A 542 61.98 47.73 17.27
C LEU A 542 61.67 49.21 17.50
N LEU A 543 60.41 49.57 17.80
CA LEU A 543 60.01 50.93 18.17
C LEU A 543 60.57 51.34 19.53
N THR A 544 60.54 50.46 20.53
CA THR A 544 61.10 50.75 21.87
C THR A 544 62.63 50.86 21.86
N THR A 545 63.34 50.06 21.06
CA THR A 545 64.79 50.18 20.91
C THR A 545 65.21 51.41 20.10
N LYS A 546 64.48 51.80 19.04
CA LYS A 546 64.73 53.08 18.36
C LYS A 546 64.42 54.30 19.23
N ALA A 547 63.35 54.26 20.03
CA ALA A 547 63.00 55.34 20.94
C ALA A 547 63.97 55.46 22.13
N SER A 548 64.56 54.35 22.61
CA SER A 548 65.54 54.39 23.70
C SER A 548 66.87 55.06 23.31
N HIS A 549 67.26 55.02 22.03
CA HIS A 549 68.44 55.74 21.54
C HIS A 549 68.20 57.25 21.32
N LEU A 550 66.94 57.70 21.41
CA LEU A 550 66.56 59.12 21.33
C LEU A 550 66.21 59.73 22.70
N ILE A 551 66.38 58.99 23.80
CA ILE A 551 66.40 59.59 25.13
C ILE A 551 67.79 60.20 25.32
N ASP A 552 67.91 61.46 24.89
CA ASP A 552 69.08 62.30 25.11
C ASP A 552 69.36 62.35 26.62
N VAL A 553 70.52 61.83 27.03
CA VAL A 553 71.02 61.82 28.42
C VAL A 553 71.12 63.26 28.98
N LYS A 554 71.03 64.31 28.14
CA LYS A 554 70.84 65.69 28.61
C LYS A 554 69.58 65.92 29.44
N ALA A 555 68.52 65.10 29.30
CA ALA A 555 67.32 65.24 30.13
C ALA A 555 67.54 64.79 31.60
N ILE A 556 68.61 64.04 31.88
CA ILE A 556 68.93 63.54 33.24
C ILE A 556 69.74 64.57 34.06
N LEU A 557 70.26 65.65 33.46
CA LEU A 557 71.18 66.58 34.14
C LEU A 557 70.65 68.01 34.36
N THR A 558 69.39 68.31 34.05
CA THR A 558 68.80 69.62 34.43
C THR A 558 68.21 69.58 35.83
N LYS A 559 68.98 70.07 36.81
CA LYS A 559 68.48 70.46 38.13
C LYS A 559 67.51 71.63 37.98
N GLY A 560 66.23 71.39 38.26
CA GLY A 560 65.29 72.41 38.70
C GLY A 560 64.12 72.68 37.74
N GLY A 561 62.92 72.46 38.25
CA GLY A 561 61.71 73.10 37.74
C GLY A 561 60.53 72.18 37.44
N LYS A 562 59.71 71.93 38.47
CA LYS A 562 58.28 71.51 38.44
C LYS A 562 57.89 70.41 37.44
N MET A 563 57.75 69.20 37.95
CA MET A 563 56.96 68.12 37.34
C MET A 563 55.49 68.55 37.20
N LEU A 564 54.97 68.52 35.98
CA LEU A 564 53.53 68.51 35.71
C LEU A 564 53.00 67.08 35.84
N SER A 565 52.01 66.93 36.72
CA SER A 565 51.22 65.72 36.92
C SER A 565 50.57 65.26 35.63
N LEU A 566 50.79 64.00 35.26
CA LEU A 566 50.04 63.27 34.25
C LEU A 566 49.44 62.02 34.91
N TYR A 567 48.49 62.26 35.80
CA TYR A 567 47.38 61.34 36.07
C TYR A 567 46.12 62.19 36.05
N ASP A 568 45.35 62.05 34.98
CA ASP A 568 43.89 61.96 35.01
C ASP A 568 43.43 61.65 33.57
N ALA A 569 43.48 60.37 33.25
CA ALA A 569 42.71 59.78 32.17
C ALA A 569 41.63 58.92 32.83
N SER A 570 40.37 59.33 32.68
CA SER A 570 39.20 58.45 32.70
C SER A 570 38.60 58.38 31.32
#